data_AF-A0A0C3NIH9-F1
#
_entry.id   AF-A0A0C3NIH9-F1
#
_cell.length_a   1.000
_cell.length_b   1.000
_cell.length_c   1.000
_cell.angle_alpha   90.00
_cell.angle_beta   90.00
_cell.angle_gamma   90.00
#
_symmetry.space_group_name_H-M   'P 1'
#
loop_
_entity.id
_entity.type
_entity.pdbx_description
1 polymer ?
#
loop_
_entity_poly.entity_id
_entity_poly.type
_entity_poly.pdbx_seq_one_letter_code
_entity_poly.pdbx_strand_id
1 'polypeptide(L)' 'MTSRIIYSHIKVGAYNGNHFLDYLCGLLDVMNPYLAPHSVLVMDNCRIHYVDGVEELC' A
#
# COMPACT_ATOMS: atom_id res chain seq x y z
N MET A 1 2.77 -16.08 16.24
CA MET A 1 1.84 -15.04 15.73
C MET A 1 1.74 -15.22 14.23
N THR A 2 0.64 -15.75 13.71
CA THR A 2 0.51 -15.97 12.27
C THR A 2 0.21 -14.64 11.59
N SER A 3 1.20 -14.07 10.91
CA SER A 3 0.97 -12.92 10.02
C SER A 3 0.08 -13.41 8.88
N ARG A 4 -1.10 -12.80 8.77
CA ARG A 4 -2.11 -13.11 7.75
C ARG A 4 -2.09 -12.01 6.71
N ILE A 5 -2.65 -12.30 5.54
CA ILE A 5 -2.92 -11.27 4.53
C ILE A 5 -3.86 -10.24 5.15
N ILE A 6 -3.43 -8.97 5.18
CA ILE A 6 -4.24 -7.86 5.72
C ILE A 6 -5.05 -7.13 4.65
N TYR A 7 -4.54 -7.14 3.42
CA TYR A 7 -5.15 -6.45 2.30
C TYR A 7 -4.73 -7.12 0.99
N SER A 8 -5.65 -7.19 0.04
CA SER A 8 -5.38 -7.64 -1.32
C SER A 8 -6.32 -6.92 -2.27
N HIS A 9 -5.76 -6.35 -3.34
CA HIS A 9 -6.52 -5.65 -4.37
C HIS A 9 -6.20 -6.28 -5.72
N ILE A 10 -7.21 -6.88 -6.35
CA ILE A 10 -7.09 -7.56 -7.64
C ILE A 10 -7.72 -6.66 -8.70
N LYS A 11 -6.99 -6.45 -9.79
CA LYS A 11 -7.49 -5.70 -10.96
C LYS A 11 -7.15 -6.41 -12.25
N VAL A 12 -7.91 -6.08 -13.29
CA VAL A 12 -7.61 -6.46 -14.66
C VAL A 12 -6.50 -5.56 -15.21
N GLY A 13 -5.48 -6.17 -15.82
CA GLY A 13 -4.35 -5.45 -16.41
C GLY A 13 -3.27 -4.99 -15.42
N ALA A 14 -2.25 -4.29 -15.93
CA ALA A 14 -1.08 -3.88 -15.15
C ALA A 14 -1.35 -2.64 -14.29
N TYR A 15 -0.75 -2.57 -13.09
CA TYR A 15 -0.77 -1.37 -12.23
C TYR A 15 -0.01 -0.21 -12.88
N ASN A 16 -0.47 1.02 -12.59
CA ASN A 16 0.24 2.26 -12.86
C ASN A 16 0.26 3.08 -11.55
N GLY A 17 0.85 4.28 -11.57
CA GLY A 17 0.94 5.16 -10.39
C GLY A 17 -0.40 5.42 -9.70
N ASN A 18 -1.42 5.85 -10.44
CA ASN A 18 -2.73 6.16 -9.85
C ASN A 18 -3.37 4.91 -9.22
N HIS A 19 -3.31 3.76 -9.89
CA HIS A 19 -3.81 2.51 -9.31
C HIS A 19 -3.05 2.10 -8.05
N PHE A 20 -1.77 2.47 -7.94
CA PHE A 20 -0.97 2.21 -6.75
C PHE A 20 -1.36 3.13 -5.60
N LEU A 21 -1.66 4.41 -5.86
CA LEU A 21 -2.24 5.31 -4.86
C LEU A 21 -3.58 4.80 -4.33
N ASP A 22 -4.47 4.35 -5.22
CA ASP A 22 -5.76 3.76 -4.82
C ASP A 22 -5.57 2.52 -3.94
N TYR A 23 -4.60 1.67 -4.29
CA TYR A 23 -4.21 0.53 -3.48
C TYR A 23 -3.72 0.95 -2.09
N LEU A 24 -2.86 1.98 -2.02
CA LEU A 24 -2.27 2.46 -0.78
C LEU A 24 -3.31 3.05 0.16
N CYS A 25 -4.26 3.85 -0.35
CA CYS A 25 -5.39 4.35 0.44
C CYS A 25 -6.19 3.19 1.07
N GLY A 26 -6.55 2.18 0.27
CA GLY A 26 -7.30 1.02 0.80
C GLY A 26 -6.50 0.19 1.80
N LEU A 27 -5.17 0.08 1.62
CA LEU A 27 -4.28 -0.57 2.59
C LEU A 27 -4.24 0.22 3.91
N LEU A 28 -4.07 1.55 3.84
CA LEU A 28 -3.95 2.41 5.02
C LEU A 28 -5.26 2.44 5.84
N ASP A 29 -6.42 2.36 5.18
CA ASP A 29 -7.72 2.26 5.84
C ASP A 29 -7.85 0.99 6.70
N VAL A 30 -7.36 -0.15 6.21
CA VAL A 30 -7.36 -1.40 6.98
C VAL A 30 -6.19 -1.49 7.96
N MET A 31 -5.16 -0.66 7.76
CA MET A 31 -4.02 -0.60 8.66
C MET A 31 -4.35 -0.01 10.04
N ASN A 32 -5.54 0.54 10.23
CA ASN A 32 -5.99 1.08 11.51
C ASN A 32 -7.05 0.14 12.15
N PRO A 33 -6.77 -0.58 13.27
CA PRO A 33 -5.65 -0.41 14.22
C PRO A 33 -4.47 -1.39 14.04
N TYR A 34 -4.43 -2.21 12.98
CA TYR A 34 -3.33 -3.13 12.67
C TYR A 34 -2.75 -2.77 11.31
N LEU A 35 -1.54 -2.22 11.14
CA LEU A 35 -0.39 -2.22 12.03
C LEU A 35 -0.33 -0.99 12.97
N ALA A 36 0.24 -1.20 14.16
CA ALA A 36 0.38 -0.24 15.26
C ALA A 36 1.11 1.07 14.87
N PRO A 37 1.15 2.10 15.74
CA PRO A 37 2.06 3.23 15.55
C PRO A 37 3.49 2.75 15.23
N HIS A 38 4.20 3.47 14.34
CA HIS A 38 5.56 3.15 13.87
C HIS A 38 5.68 1.92 12.96
N SER A 39 4.63 1.63 12.21
CA SER A 39 4.65 0.59 11.19
C SER A 39 5.45 1.02 9.97
N VAL A 40 6.16 0.06 9.37
CA VAL A 40 7.01 0.30 8.21
C VAL A 40 6.43 -0.45 7.02
N LEU A 41 6.12 0.29 5.95
CA LEU A 41 5.79 -0.30 4.66
C LEU A 41 7.08 -0.65 3.92
N VAL A 42 7.28 -1.95 3.65
CA VAL A 42 8.45 -2.44 2.90
C VAL A 42 7.99 -2.87 1.51
N MET A 43 8.58 -2.26 0.49
CA MET A 43 8.21 -2.45 -0.93
C MET A 43 9.46 -2.68 -1.76
N ASP A 44 9.31 -3.26 -2.95
CA ASP A 44 10.37 -3.27 -3.95
C ASP A 44 10.57 -1.89 -4.58
N ASN A 45 11.61 -1.74 -5.40
CA ASN A 45 12.00 -0.46 -5.98
C ASN A 45 11.26 -0.13 -7.30
N CYS A 46 9.98 -0.45 -7.40
CA CYS A 46 9.23 -0.29 -8.64
C CYS A 46 9.00 1.19 -8.98
N ARG A 47 9.03 1.54 -10.27
CA ARG A 47 8.82 2.93 -10.75
C ARG A 47 7.50 3.54 -10.29
N ILE A 48 6.45 2.72 -10.11
CA ILE A 48 5.14 3.21 -9.68
C ILE A 48 5.10 3.64 -8.21
N HIS A 49 6.16 3.37 -7.43
CA HIS A 49 6.31 3.81 -6.04
C HIS A 49 6.92 5.22 -5.93
N TYR A 50 7.33 5.82 -7.04
CA TYR A 50 7.96 7.15 -7.11
C TYR A 50 7.02 8.22 -7.68
N VAL A 51 5.71 7.99 -7.63
CA VAL A 51 4.73 8.97 -8.12
C VAL A 51 4.35 9.94 -7.01
N ASP A 52 4.05 11.18 -7.38
CA ASP A 52 3.55 12.20 -6.45
C ASP A 52 2.36 11.65 -5.65
N GLY A 53 2.36 11.84 -4.32
CA GLY A 53 1.34 11.31 -3.42
C GLY A 53 1.78 10.13 -2.56
N VAL A 54 2.82 9.37 -2.97
CA VAL A 54 3.27 8.20 -2.21
C VAL A 54 3.95 8.61 -0.90
N GLU A 55 4.81 9.63 -0.92
CA GLU A 55 5.52 10.13 0.27
C GLU A 55 4.57 10.79 1.29
N GLU A 56 3.47 11.40 0.82
CA GLU A 56 2.48 12.00 1.72
C GLU A 56 1.63 10.96 2.45
N LEU A 57 1.56 9.75 1.89
CA LEU A 57 0.80 8.63 2.45
C LEU A 57 1.65 7.70 3.34
N CYS A 58 2.99 7.81 3.32
CA CYS A 58 3.93 6.88 3.97
C CYS A 58 5.14 7.61 4.59
#